data_AF-A0A7C1SM65-F1
#
_entry.id   AF-A0A7C1SM65-F1
#
_cell.length_a   1.000
_cell.length_b   1.000
_cell.length_c   1.000
_cell.angle_alpha   90.00
_cell.angle_beta   90.00
_cell.angle_gamma   90.00
#
_symmetry.space_group_name_H-M   'P 1'
#
loop_
_entity.id
_entity.type
_entity.pdbx_description
1 polymer ?
#
loop_
_entity_poly.entity_id
_entity_poly.type
_entity_poly.pdbx_seq_one_letter_code
_entity_poly.pdbx_strand_id
1 'polypeptide(L)'
;MREKVENILIALEKIARETGEEEYNHIIFLASKKGIIITEELTSSLSYRNIMVWVLIPFIEEKFTAFKLNFNSIFPSNFVDKILQKIEKNNVIYIKYPESIQTFKIDEDIFEVLTEEHGIECNELNEAEWEKIKDTNIWKSSVVQIARELVAFKLIKDEKIVK
;
A
#
# COMPACT_ATOMS: atom_id res chain seq x y z
N MET A 1 -26.62 -15.30 6.66
CA MET A 1 -25.20 -15.53 7.01
C MET A 1 -24.38 -15.79 5.75
N ARG A 2 -24.63 -16.88 5.01
CA ARG A 2 -23.92 -17.18 3.76
C ARG A 2 -23.99 -16.05 2.72
N GLU A 3 -25.20 -15.57 2.42
CA GLU A 3 -25.44 -14.48 1.47
C GLU A 3 -24.76 -13.15 1.89
N LYS A 4 -24.72 -12.87 3.20
CA LYS A 4 -24.03 -11.67 3.73
C LYS A 4 -22.52 -11.75 3.54
N VAL A 5 -21.92 -12.90 3.84
CA VAL A 5 -20.49 -13.13 3.63
C VAL A 5 -20.15 -13.09 2.15
N GLU A 6 -20.97 -13.69 1.29
CA GLU A 6 -20.80 -13.61 -0.18
C GLU A 6 -20.82 -12.16 -0.68
N ASN A 7 -21.75 -11.32 -0.19
CA ASN A 7 -21.79 -9.90 -0.55
C ASN A 7 -20.52 -9.14 -0.11
N ILE A 8 -20.00 -9.43 1.09
CA ILE A 8 -18.74 -8.84 1.56
C ILE A 8 -17.58 -9.28 0.69
N LEU A 9 -17.50 -10.56 0.33
CA LEU A 9 -16.42 -11.06 -0.52
C LEU A 9 -16.47 -10.39 -1.90
N ILE A 10 -17.65 -10.21 -2.50
CA ILE A 10 -17.82 -9.49 -3.78
C ILE A 10 -17.39 -8.02 -3.64
N ALA A 11 -17.73 -7.36 -2.54
CA ALA A 11 -17.27 -5.99 -2.28
C ALA A 11 -15.75 -5.93 -2.14
N LEU A 12 -15.16 -6.88 -1.41
CA LEU A 12 -13.70 -7.02 -1.31
C LEU A 12 -13.07 -7.38 -2.67
N GLU A 13 -13.74 -8.09 -3.58
CA GLU A 13 -13.23 -8.38 -4.94
C GLU A 13 -13.03 -7.09 -5.71
N LYS A 14 -13.96 -6.14 -5.53
CA LYS A 14 -13.87 -4.81 -6.10
C LYS A 14 -12.77 -3.98 -5.45
N ILE A 15 -12.64 -4.00 -4.12
CA ILE A 15 -11.55 -3.29 -3.43
C ILE A 15 -10.19 -3.85 -3.84
N ALA A 16 -10.05 -5.18 -3.87
CA ALA A 16 -8.87 -5.89 -4.35
C ALA A 16 -8.64 -5.74 -5.87
N ARG A 17 -9.64 -5.25 -6.59
CA ARG A 17 -9.67 -5.09 -8.06
C ARG A 17 -9.42 -6.40 -8.81
N GLU A 18 -9.83 -7.53 -8.23
CA GLU A 18 -9.78 -8.84 -8.89
C GLU A 18 -10.73 -8.90 -10.09
N THR A 19 -11.68 -7.97 -10.18
CA THR A 19 -12.60 -7.77 -11.31
C THR A 19 -12.00 -6.98 -12.47
N GLY A 20 -10.81 -6.38 -12.32
CA GLY A 20 -10.11 -5.64 -13.38
C GLY A 20 -10.52 -4.17 -13.56
N GLU A 21 -11.16 -3.56 -12.57
CA GLU A 21 -11.51 -2.13 -12.60
C GLU A 21 -10.25 -1.24 -12.44
N GLU A 22 -9.98 -0.33 -13.39
CA GLU A 22 -8.80 0.56 -13.39
C GLU A 22 -9.12 1.98 -12.89
N GLU A 23 -9.44 2.13 -11.60
CA GLU A 23 -9.83 3.46 -11.06
C GLU A 23 -8.80 4.14 -10.16
N TYR A 24 -7.52 3.77 -10.22
CA TYR A 24 -6.55 4.40 -9.32
C TYR A 24 -5.82 5.61 -9.93
N ASN A 25 -6.52 6.74 -9.88
CA ASN A 25 -6.03 8.03 -10.38
C ASN A 25 -4.63 8.39 -9.86
N HIS A 26 -4.30 8.12 -8.59
CA HIS A 26 -3.03 8.59 -8.00
C HIS A 26 -1.78 7.73 -8.37
N ILE A 27 -1.85 6.40 -8.45
CA ILE A 27 -0.75 5.46 -8.82
C ILE A 27 -0.56 5.62 -10.31
N ILE A 28 -1.65 5.64 -11.09
CA ILE A 28 -1.58 5.91 -12.53
C ILE A 28 -0.97 7.29 -12.77
N PHE A 29 -1.39 8.31 -12.01
CA PHE A 29 -0.78 9.65 -12.06
C PHE A 29 0.71 9.61 -11.72
N LEU A 30 1.11 8.98 -10.62
CA LEU A 30 2.51 8.88 -10.19
C LEU A 30 3.36 8.16 -11.24
N ALA A 31 2.87 7.03 -11.77
CA ALA A 31 3.57 6.26 -12.79
C ALA A 31 3.69 7.06 -14.10
N SER A 32 2.58 7.62 -14.59
CA SER A 32 2.54 8.29 -15.90
C SER A 32 3.18 9.69 -15.91
N LYS A 33 3.09 10.44 -14.80
CA LYS A 33 3.56 11.84 -14.72
C LYS A 33 4.90 11.99 -14.01
N LYS A 34 5.19 11.12 -13.05
CA LYS A 34 6.41 11.21 -12.21
C LYS A 34 7.36 10.04 -12.39
N GLY A 35 6.97 9.00 -13.14
CA GLY A 35 7.74 7.78 -13.28
C GLY A 35 7.87 7.01 -11.97
N ILE A 36 7.00 7.28 -10.99
CA ILE A 36 7.03 6.64 -9.66
C ILE A 36 6.18 5.38 -9.71
N ILE A 37 6.76 4.25 -9.28
CA ILE A 37 6.12 2.93 -9.35
C ILE A 37 5.97 2.36 -7.94
N ILE A 38 4.74 1.98 -7.59
CA ILE A 38 4.43 1.31 -6.32
C ILE A 38 4.17 -0.16 -6.64
N THR A 39 5.13 -1.00 -6.24
CA THR A 39 5.34 -2.32 -6.87
C THR A 39 4.80 -3.49 -6.06
N GLU A 40 5.27 -3.67 -4.84
CA GLU A 40 5.03 -4.90 -4.08
C GLU A 40 4.92 -4.58 -2.59
N GLU A 41 3.99 -5.22 -1.89
CA GLU A 41 3.88 -5.14 -0.44
C GLU A 41 4.86 -6.13 0.23
N LEU A 42 5.52 -5.68 1.29
CA LEU A 42 6.14 -6.52 2.30
C LEU A 42 5.28 -6.55 3.57
N THR A 43 4.66 -7.69 3.83
CA THR A 43 4.18 -8.02 5.17
C THR A 43 5.32 -8.56 6.02
N SER A 44 5.96 -7.69 6.82
CA SER A 44 6.70 -8.18 7.99
C SER A 44 6.89 -7.10 9.06
N SER A 45 6.19 -7.24 10.18
CA SER A 45 6.75 -6.86 11.47
C SER A 45 6.24 -7.78 12.57
N LEU A 46 7.10 -8.05 13.55
CA LEU A 46 6.86 -8.84 14.78
C LEU A 46 5.68 -8.34 15.65
N SER A 47 4.92 -7.33 15.22
CA SER A 47 3.82 -6.73 15.98
C SER A 47 2.52 -6.45 15.21
N TYR A 48 2.40 -6.86 13.94
CA TYR A 48 1.17 -6.67 13.12
C TYR A 48 0.69 -5.21 12.94
N ARG A 49 1.51 -4.20 13.28
CA ARG A 49 1.07 -2.77 13.28
C ARG A 49 1.32 -2.00 11.99
N ASN A 50 2.25 -2.46 11.17
CA ASN A 50 2.62 -1.78 9.93
C ASN A 50 2.80 -2.77 8.80
N ILE A 51 2.48 -2.28 7.61
CA ILE A 51 2.75 -2.88 6.31
C ILE A 51 3.78 -2.00 5.60
N MET A 52 4.75 -2.62 4.94
CA MET A 52 5.72 -1.90 4.11
C MET A 52 5.37 -2.09 2.63
N VAL A 53 5.51 -1.06 1.81
CA VAL A 53 5.26 -1.14 0.37
C VAL A 53 6.48 -0.62 -0.38
N TRP A 54 6.93 -1.36 -1.38
CA TRP A 54 8.06 -0.98 -2.21
C TRP A 54 7.72 0.12 -3.20
N VAL A 55 8.47 1.21 -3.11
CA VAL A 55 8.41 2.35 -4.02
C VAL A 55 9.67 2.41 -4.86
N LEU A 56 9.50 2.67 -6.15
CA LEU A 56 10.55 3.00 -7.10
C LEU A 56 10.36 4.45 -7.55
N ILE A 57 11.35 5.30 -7.33
CA ILE A 57 11.37 6.66 -7.87
C ILE A 57 12.56 6.82 -8.82
N PRO A 58 12.47 7.66 -9.88
CA PRO A 58 13.61 7.94 -10.73
C PRO A 58 14.81 8.42 -9.93
N PHE A 59 16.00 7.95 -10.31
CA PHE A 59 17.22 8.26 -9.57
C PHE A 59 17.60 9.73 -9.67
N ILE A 60 17.81 10.34 -8.51
CA ILE A 60 18.34 11.68 -8.33
C ILE A 60 19.35 11.57 -7.17
N GLU A 61 20.61 11.95 -7.41
CA GLU A 61 21.71 11.73 -6.46
C GLU A 61 21.48 12.41 -5.11
N GLU A 62 20.95 13.64 -5.14
CA GLU A 62 20.62 14.41 -3.94
C GLU A 62 19.53 13.72 -3.11
N LYS A 63 18.50 13.19 -3.77
CA LYS A 63 17.42 12.43 -3.11
C LYS A 63 17.94 11.13 -2.52
N PHE A 64 18.78 10.40 -3.26
CA PHE A 64 19.36 9.14 -2.80
C PHE A 64 20.21 9.37 -1.54
N THR A 65 21.03 10.41 -1.54
CA THR A 65 21.85 10.80 -0.39
C THR A 65 20.98 11.18 0.81
N ALA A 66 19.93 11.98 0.59
CA ALA A 66 19.00 12.37 1.65
C ALA A 66 18.27 11.16 2.25
N PHE A 67 17.80 10.22 1.43
CA PHE A 67 17.23 8.97 1.92
C PHE A 67 18.26 8.16 2.71
N LYS A 68 19.48 8.00 2.20
CA LYS A 68 20.51 7.23 2.90
C LYS A 68 20.80 7.80 4.29
N LEU A 69 20.87 9.13 4.43
CA LEU A 69 21.02 9.79 5.73
C LEU A 69 19.83 9.54 6.66
N ASN A 70 18.60 9.69 6.15
CA ASN A 70 17.39 9.47 6.94
C ASN A 70 17.29 8.02 7.43
N PHE A 71 17.47 7.04 6.52
CA PHE A 71 17.43 5.62 6.87
C PHE A 71 18.54 5.23 7.85
N ASN A 72 19.77 5.76 7.73
CA ASN A 72 20.84 5.50 8.69
C ASN A 72 20.57 6.07 10.09
N SER A 73 19.67 7.05 10.22
CA SER A 73 19.27 7.58 11.54
C SER A 73 18.27 6.68 12.28
N ILE A 74 17.60 5.79 11.53
CA ILE A 74 16.53 4.92 12.04
C ILE A 74 17.00 3.47 12.14
N PHE A 75 17.84 3.02 11.20
CA PHE A 75 18.24 1.63 11.04
C PHE A 75 19.77 1.45 11.06
N PRO A 76 20.26 0.27 11.46
CA PRO A 76 21.66 -0.10 11.28
C PRO A 76 22.10 0.00 9.81
N SER A 77 23.33 0.46 9.55
CA SER A 77 23.83 0.70 8.19
C SER A 77 23.76 -0.52 7.27
N ASN A 78 24.09 -1.71 7.80
CA ASN A 78 23.99 -2.98 7.08
C ASN A 78 22.55 -3.37 6.71
N PHE A 79 21.55 -2.80 7.38
CA PHE A 79 20.15 -2.96 7.05
C PHE A 79 19.71 -1.93 6.01
N VAL A 80 20.22 -0.69 6.09
CA VAL A 80 19.94 0.37 5.11
C VAL A 80 20.31 -0.06 3.69
N ASP A 81 21.49 -0.64 3.48
CA ASP A 81 21.90 -1.09 2.15
C ASP A 81 21.02 -2.23 1.60
N LYS A 82 20.29 -2.96 2.46
CA LYS A 82 19.32 -3.97 2.03
C LYS A 82 17.99 -3.37 1.60
N ILE A 83 17.55 -2.29 2.26
CA ILE A 83 16.24 -1.70 2.02
C ILE A 83 16.27 -0.50 1.07
N LEU A 84 17.38 0.21 0.98
CA LEU A 84 17.56 1.34 0.08
C LEU A 84 18.54 0.93 -1.03
N GLN A 85 18.02 0.69 -2.23
CA GLN A 85 18.79 0.14 -3.34
C GLN A 85 18.73 1.05 -4.55
N LYS A 86 19.80 1.02 -5.35
CA LYS A 86 19.81 1.55 -6.72
C LYS A 86 19.55 0.37 -7.66
N ILE A 87 18.48 0.44 -8.45
CA ILE A 87 18.12 -0.63 -9.40
C ILE A 87 17.97 -0.06 -10.80
N GLU A 88 18.20 -0.87 -11.82
CA GLU A 88 17.96 -0.49 -13.22
C GLU A 88 16.80 -1.31 -13.79
N LYS A 89 15.85 -0.63 -14.43
CA LYS A 89 14.71 -1.25 -15.10
C LYS A 89 14.37 -0.46 -16.35
N ASN A 90 14.24 -1.13 -17.50
CA ASN A 90 13.90 -0.49 -18.78
C ASN A 90 14.80 0.72 -19.12
N ASN A 91 16.12 0.60 -18.90
CA ASN A 91 17.12 1.67 -19.09
C ASN A 91 16.92 2.93 -18.21
N VAL A 92 16.10 2.84 -17.16
CA VAL A 92 15.95 3.89 -16.16
C VAL A 92 16.51 3.37 -14.82
N ILE A 93 17.32 4.20 -14.19
CA ILE A 93 17.84 3.94 -12.86
C ILE A 93 16.81 4.46 -11.85
N TYR A 94 16.45 3.62 -10.90
CA TYR A 94 15.53 3.92 -9.81
C TYR A 94 16.21 3.84 -8.45
N ILE A 95 15.68 4.61 -7.52
CA ILE A 95 15.85 4.39 -6.09
C ILE A 95 14.70 3.51 -5.63
N LYS A 96 15.01 2.33 -5.10
CA LYS A 96 14.07 1.40 -4.47
C LYS A 96 14.14 1.57 -2.96
N TYR A 97 13.00 1.83 -2.31
CA TYR A 97 12.91 1.96 -0.85
C TYR A 97 11.52 1.57 -0.33
N PRO A 98 11.38 1.15 0.94
CA PRO A 98 10.10 0.81 1.51
C PRO A 98 9.42 2.04 2.12
N GLU A 99 8.12 2.18 1.89
CA GLU A 99 7.23 3.09 2.62
C GLU A 99 6.41 2.31 3.64
N SER A 100 6.23 2.85 4.84
CA SER A 100 5.46 2.19 5.91
C SER A 100 4.08 2.82 6.07
N ILE A 101 3.05 1.98 6.11
CA ILE A 101 1.65 2.34 6.41
C ILE A 101 1.17 1.53 7.61
N GLN A 102 0.34 2.15 8.45
CA GLN A 102 -0.22 1.50 9.64
C GLN A 102 -1.37 0.58 9.24
N THR A 103 -1.40 -0.64 9.76
CA THR A 103 -2.43 -1.64 9.42
C THR A 103 -3.83 -1.18 9.79
N PHE A 104 -4.00 -0.48 10.92
CA PHE A 104 -5.32 0.02 11.31
C PHE A 104 -5.90 1.03 10.31
N LYS A 105 -5.05 1.82 9.62
CA LYS A 105 -5.53 2.76 8.60
C LYS A 105 -6.01 2.03 7.36
N ILE A 106 -5.35 0.91 7.03
CA ILE A 106 -5.77 0.07 5.91
C ILE A 106 -7.13 -0.57 6.23
N ASP A 107 -7.28 -1.10 7.46
CA ASP A 107 -8.55 -1.64 7.92
C ASP A 107 -9.65 -0.55 7.91
N GLU A 108 -9.37 0.65 8.43
CA GLU A 108 -10.28 1.81 8.41
C GLU A 108 -10.75 2.14 6.99
N ASP A 109 -9.83 2.31 6.04
CA ASP A 109 -10.15 2.61 4.64
C ASP A 109 -10.95 1.48 3.98
N ILE A 110 -10.65 0.21 4.25
CA ILE A 110 -11.44 -0.92 3.73
C ILE A 110 -12.88 -0.84 4.26
N PHE A 111 -13.05 -0.62 5.57
CA PHE A 111 -14.38 -0.53 6.17
C PHE A 111 -15.15 0.71 5.70
N GLU A 112 -14.47 1.84 5.48
CA GLU A 112 -15.05 3.04 4.90
C GLU A 112 -15.62 2.74 3.50
N VAL A 113 -14.84 2.11 2.62
CA VAL A 113 -15.31 1.73 1.28
C VAL A 113 -16.47 0.72 1.34
N LEU A 114 -16.38 -0.30 2.22
CA LEU A 114 -17.48 -1.24 2.42
C LEU A 114 -18.78 -0.55 2.86
N THR A 115 -18.68 0.48 3.69
CA THR A 115 -19.84 1.22 4.20
C THR A 115 -20.38 2.18 3.14
N GLU A 116 -19.52 3.03 2.57
CA GLU A 116 -19.92 4.12 1.68
C GLU A 116 -20.34 3.64 0.29
N GLU A 117 -19.62 2.67 -0.29
CA GLU A 117 -19.86 2.20 -1.66
C GLU A 117 -20.75 0.95 -1.73
N HIS A 118 -20.78 0.16 -0.66
CA HIS A 118 -21.48 -1.12 -0.64
C HIS A 118 -22.57 -1.24 0.43
N GLY A 119 -22.71 -0.24 1.31
CA GLY A 119 -23.74 -0.21 2.34
C GLY A 119 -23.60 -1.31 3.40
N ILE A 120 -22.38 -1.82 3.61
CA ILE A 120 -22.09 -2.91 4.55
C ILE A 120 -21.51 -2.30 5.83
N GLU A 121 -22.28 -2.39 6.92
CA GLU A 121 -21.87 -1.86 8.22
C GLU A 121 -20.91 -2.82 8.96
N CYS A 122 -19.92 -2.28 9.68
CA CYS A 122 -18.93 -3.08 10.41
C CYS A 122 -19.55 -3.94 11.53
N ASN A 123 -20.74 -3.58 12.01
CA ASN A 123 -21.47 -4.29 13.07
C ASN A 123 -22.39 -5.40 12.53
N GLU A 124 -22.42 -5.64 11.21
CA GLU A 124 -23.28 -6.68 10.61
C GLU A 124 -22.84 -8.12 10.93
N LEU A 125 -21.57 -8.29 11.27
CA LEU A 125 -20.94 -9.57 11.62
C LEU A 125 -20.29 -9.48 12.99
N ASN A 126 -20.20 -10.63 13.65
CA ASN A 126 -19.43 -10.72 14.90
C ASN A 126 -17.92 -10.84 14.63
N GLU A 127 -17.12 -10.70 15.68
CA GLU A 127 -15.66 -10.76 15.61
C GLU A 127 -15.13 -12.04 14.95
N ALA A 128 -15.67 -13.22 15.29
CA ALA A 128 -15.21 -14.48 14.74
C ALA A 128 -15.57 -14.65 13.25
N GLU A 129 -16.63 -14.00 12.77
CA GLU A 129 -16.97 -13.95 11.35
C GLU A 129 -16.02 -13.01 10.59
N TRP A 130 -15.70 -11.86 11.17
CA TRP A 130 -14.70 -10.95 10.61
C TRP A 130 -13.31 -11.58 10.56
N GLU A 131 -12.88 -12.29 11.59
CA GLU A 131 -11.60 -13.00 11.58
C GLU A 131 -11.51 -14.01 10.41
N LYS A 132 -12.59 -14.74 10.12
CA LYS A 132 -12.64 -15.65 8.97
C LYS A 132 -12.50 -14.91 7.66
N ILE A 133 -13.16 -13.77 7.51
CA ILE A 133 -13.04 -12.92 6.32
C ILE A 133 -11.62 -12.38 6.19
N LYS A 134 -11.02 -11.90 7.29
CA LYS A 134 -9.65 -11.36 7.31
C LYS A 134 -8.58 -12.41 6.95
N ASP A 135 -8.84 -13.69 7.17
CA ASP A 135 -7.93 -14.76 6.75
C ASP A 135 -8.06 -15.14 5.26
N THR A 136 -9.09 -14.66 4.56
CA THR A 136 -9.25 -14.95 3.13
C THR A 136 -8.16 -14.28 2.28
N ASN A 137 -7.85 -14.89 1.13
CA ASN A 137 -6.92 -14.30 0.17
C ASN A 137 -7.41 -12.95 -0.35
N ILE A 138 -8.72 -12.80 -0.48
CA ILE A 138 -9.31 -11.59 -1.02
C ILE A 138 -9.20 -10.39 -0.08
N TRP A 139 -9.29 -10.63 1.22
CA TRP A 139 -8.96 -9.61 2.21
C TRP A 139 -7.50 -9.19 2.09
N LYS A 140 -6.59 -10.16 1.98
CA LYS A 140 -5.16 -9.91 1.79
C LYS A 140 -4.90 -9.11 0.51
N SER A 141 -5.58 -9.42 -0.60
CA SER A 141 -5.53 -8.63 -1.85
C SER A 141 -6.07 -7.20 -1.65
N SER A 142 -7.16 -7.03 -0.91
CA SER A 142 -7.74 -5.72 -0.60
C SER A 142 -6.79 -4.86 0.23
N VAL A 143 -6.15 -5.46 1.25
CA VAL A 143 -5.12 -4.83 2.08
C VAL A 143 -3.96 -4.35 1.23
N VAL A 144 -3.45 -5.19 0.32
CA VAL A 144 -2.37 -4.82 -0.62
C VAL A 144 -2.78 -3.62 -1.45
N GLN A 145 -3.99 -3.65 -2.01
CA GLN A 145 -4.46 -2.57 -2.86
C GLN A 145 -4.55 -1.26 -2.07
N ILE A 146 -5.28 -1.22 -0.97
CA ILE A 146 -5.42 -0.02 -0.12
C ILE A 146 -4.06 0.47 0.41
N ALA A 147 -3.14 -0.42 0.79
CA ALA A 147 -1.80 -0.02 1.23
C ALA A 147 -1.04 0.74 0.12
N ARG A 148 -1.10 0.26 -1.12
CA ARG A 148 -0.48 0.92 -2.28
C ARG A 148 -1.11 2.28 -2.55
N GLU A 149 -2.43 2.38 -2.38
CA GLU A 149 -3.18 3.61 -2.56
C GLU A 149 -2.82 4.66 -1.49
N LEU A 150 -2.76 4.26 -0.23
CA LEU A 150 -2.34 5.14 0.86
C LEU A 150 -0.91 5.65 0.67
N VAL A 151 0.00 4.80 0.18
CA VAL A 151 1.37 5.21 -0.18
C VAL A 151 1.36 6.21 -1.33
N ALA A 152 0.60 5.96 -2.40
CA ALA A 152 0.51 6.91 -3.51
C ALA A 152 -0.04 8.27 -3.06
N PHE A 153 -1.10 8.28 -2.27
CA PHE A 153 -1.67 9.51 -1.71
C PHE A 153 -0.66 10.26 -0.86
N LYS A 154 0.06 9.55 0.02
CA LYS A 154 1.15 10.11 0.82
C LYS A 154 2.22 10.76 -0.07
N LEU A 155 2.71 10.04 -1.07
CA LEU A 155 3.73 10.56 -1.98
C LEU A 155 3.26 11.79 -2.75
N ILE A 156 2.00 11.85 -3.18
CA ILE A 156 1.45 13.05 -3.86
C ILE A 156 1.35 14.23 -2.89
N LYS A 157 0.91 13.99 -1.65
CA LYS A 157 0.85 15.02 -0.61
C LYS A 157 2.24 15.53 -0.26
N ASP A 158 3.19 14.61 -0.16
CA ASP A 158 4.60 14.88 0.06
C ASP A 158 5.24 15.48 -1.21
N GLU A 159 4.69 15.36 -2.42
CA GLU A 159 5.16 16.07 -3.61
C GLU A 159 4.60 17.51 -3.73
N LYS A 160 3.81 17.98 -2.76
CA LYS A 160 3.80 19.42 -2.43
C LYS A 160 5.12 19.87 -1.78
N ILE A 161 6.05 18.95 -1.53
CA ILE A 161 7.43 19.24 -1.15
C ILE A 161 8.21 19.42 -2.46
N VAL A 162 8.66 20.67 -2.64
CA VAL A 162 9.42 21.26 -3.75
C VAL A 162 8.57 21.68 -4.97
N LYS A 163 7.80 22.76 -4.78
CA LYS A 163 7.81 23.86 -5.77
C LYS A 163 9.11 24.63 -5.64
#